data_AF-A0A4S4E8Q0-F1
#
_entry.id   AF-A0A4S4E8Q0-F1
#
_cell.length_a   1.000
_cell.length_b   1.000
_cell.length_c   1.000
_cell.angle_alpha   90.00
_cell.angle_beta   90.00
_cell.angle_gamma   90.00
#
_symmetry.space_group_name_H-M   'P 1'
#
loop_
_entity.id
_entity.type
_entity.pdbx_description
1 polymer ?
#
loop_
_entity_poly.entity_id
_entity_poly.type
_entity_poly.pdbx_seq_one_letter_code
_entity_poly.pdbx_strand_id
1 'polypeptide(L)'
;MTLDDSLRSLSLDYLHLLINGQGFSDVTFSVEGRLVHAHRCILAARSLFFRKFFCGPDPSVDLAGGSGLSPRGLNPQQVIPVNSVGYEVFLLMLQFLYSGQVSIVPQKHEPRPNCGERGCWHTHCTSAVDLALDILSAARSFGVEQLALLTQVSFPCFQTQTLSLSLSRLVCE
;
A
#
# COMPACT_ATOMS: atom_id res chain seq x y z
N MET A 1 24.78 -19.56 -8.50
CA MET A 1 23.88 -18.49 -8.02
C MET A 1 24.11 -17.30 -8.91
N THR A 2 23.14 -16.93 -9.75
CA THR A 2 23.21 -15.68 -10.52
C THR A 2 22.82 -14.50 -9.62
N LEU A 3 23.08 -13.27 -10.07
CA LEU A 3 22.66 -12.07 -9.35
C LEU A 3 21.13 -12.02 -9.23
N ASP A 4 20.42 -12.38 -10.30
CA ASP A 4 18.95 -12.43 -10.32
C ASP A 4 18.38 -13.46 -9.33
N ASP A 5 18.99 -14.64 -9.23
CA ASP A 5 18.61 -15.64 -8.22
C ASP A 5 18.77 -15.10 -6.80
N SER A 6 19.85 -14.35 -6.56
CA SER A 6 20.16 -13.76 -5.25
C SER A 6 19.15 -12.66 -4.88
N LEU A 7 18.80 -11.79 -5.82
CA LEU A 7 17.77 -10.75 -5.62
C LEU A 7 16.38 -11.36 -5.39
N ARG A 8 16.06 -12.44 -6.12
CA ARG A 8 14.79 -13.15 -5.93
C ARG A 8 14.73 -13.83 -4.57
N SER A 9 15.81 -14.48 -4.13
CA SER A 9 15.91 -15.05 -2.78
C SER A 9 15.68 -13.99 -1.71
N LEU A 10 16.39 -12.86 -1.80
CA LEU A 10 16.25 -11.75 -0.85
C LEU A 10 14.81 -11.22 -0.79
N SER A 11 14.17 -11.07 -1.95
CA SER A 11 12.78 -10.62 -2.04
C SER A 11 11.83 -11.59 -1.34
N LEU A 12 12.05 -12.90 -1.47
CA LEU A 12 11.27 -13.93 -0.80
C LEU A 12 11.53 -13.96 0.71
N ASP A 13 12.78 -13.78 1.15
CA ASP A 13 13.15 -13.73 2.56
C ASP A 13 12.41 -12.59 3.29
N TYR A 14 12.30 -11.41 2.66
CA TYR A 14 11.52 -10.30 3.22
C TYR A 14 10.01 -10.55 3.20
N LEU A 15 9.45 -11.21 2.17
CA LEU A 15 8.04 -11.62 2.20
C LEU A 15 7.77 -12.64 3.32
N HIS A 16 8.70 -13.57 3.54
CA HIS A 16 8.62 -14.51 4.63
C HIS A 16 8.65 -13.80 5.99
N LEU A 17 9.46 -12.74 6.14
CA LEU A 17 9.44 -11.88 7.32
C LEU A 17 8.09 -11.16 7.50
N LEU A 18 7.44 -10.71 6.43
CA LEU A 18 6.11 -10.09 6.50
C LEU A 18 5.03 -11.08 6.97
N ILE A 19 5.05 -12.31 6.46
CA ILE A 19 4.00 -13.31 6.71
C ILE A 19 4.22 -14.04 8.05
N ASN A 20 5.44 -14.50 8.30
CA ASN A 20 5.77 -15.38 9.43
C ASN A 20 6.59 -14.70 10.53
N GLY A 21 7.09 -13.48 10.28
CA GLY A 21 7.95 -12.75 11.20
C GLY A 21 7.21 -11.88 12.23
N GLN A 22 5.96 -12.20 12.56
CA GLN A 22 5.14 -11.37 13.47
C GLN A 22 5.82 -11.15 14.84
N GLY A 23 6.59 -12.12 15.34
CA GLY A 23 7.34 -12.00 16.60
C GLY A 23 8.45 -10.95 16.59
N PHE A 24 8.85 -10.47 15.40
CA PHE A 24 9.84 -9.40 15.23
C PHE A 24 9.20 -8.04 14.88
N SER A 25 7.87 -8.00 14.76
CA SER A 25 7.15 -6.77 14.45
C SER A 25 7.18 -5.79 15.63
N ASP A 26 7.40 -4.51 15.31
CA ASP A 26 7.45 -3.39 16.25
C ASP A 26 6.33 -2.37 16.00
N VAL A 27 5.41 -2.69 15.08
CA VAL A 27 4.17 -1.94 14.82
C VAL A 27 3.05 -2.88 14.37
N THR A 28 1.84 -2.58 14.82
CA THR A 28 0.62 -3.28 14.39
C THR A 28 -0.39 -2.27 13.85
N PHE A 29 -0.96 -2.55 12.69
CA PHE A 29 -2.04 -1.76 12.09
C PHE A 29 -3.38 -2.48 12.24
N SER A 30 -4.47 -1.74 12.41
CA SER A 30 -5.82 -2.27 12.29
C SER A 30 -6.45 -1.74 11.00
N VAL A 31 -6.73 -2.63 10.05
CA VAL A 31 -7.32 -2.31 8.74
C VAL A 31 -8.59 -3.13 8.58
N GLU A 32 -9.75 -2.47 8.44
CA GLU A 32 -11.05 -3.15 8.37
C GLU A 32 -11.29 -4.15 9.52
N GLY A 33 -10.80 -3.83 10.72
CA GLY A 33 -10.89 -4.67 11.91
C GLY A 33 -9.89 -5.84 11.95
N ARG A 34 -9.02 -5.99 10.94
CA ARG A 34 -7.98 -7.01 10.87
C ARG A 34 -6.63 -6.44 11.31
N LEU A 35 -5.92 -7.18 12.16
CA LEU A 35 -4.58 -6.79 12.61
C LEU A 35 -3.51 -7.19 11.59
N VAL A 36 -2.61 -6.26 11.30
CA VAL A 36 -1.50 -6.43 10.37
C VAL A 36 -0.20 -6.03 11.07
N HIS A 37 0.67 -7.00 11.29
CA HIS A 37 1.98 -6.81 11.91
C HIS A 37 3.02 -6.39 10.87
N ALA A 38 3.85 -5.40 11.19
CA ALA A 38 4.87 -4.88 10.28
C ALA A 38 6.10 -4.35 11.03
N HIS A 39 7.09 -3.87 10.26
CA HIS A 39 8.39 -3.47 10.79
C HIS A 39 8.67 -2.01 10.42
N ARG A 40 8.75 -1.13 11.42
CA ARG A 40 8.88 0.34 11.24
C ARG A 40 10.10 0.70 10.41
N CYS A 41 11.22 0.00 10.60
CA CYS A 41 12.47 0.25 9.88
C CYS A 41 12.33 0.03 8.36
N ILE A 42 11.65 -1.05 7.95
CA ILE A 42 11.40 -1.36 6.54
C ILE A 42 10.46 -0.31 5.95
N LEU A 43 9.35 -0.02 6.64
CA LEU A 43 8.38 0.98 6.18
C LEU A 43 9.01 2.37 6.03
N ALA A 44 9.76 2.84 7.04
CA ALA A 44 10.42 4.15 7.00
C ALA A 44 11.55 4.23 5.95
N ALA A 45 12.20 3.13 5.62
CA ALA A 45 13.22 3.09 4.57
C ALA A 45 12.60 3.17 3.16
N ARG A 46 11.38 2.65 3.00
CA ARG A 46 10.73 2.43 1.70
C ARG A 46 9.60 3.41 1.39
N SER A 47 9.18 4.21 2.38
CA SER A 47 8.13 5.22 2.25
C SER A 47 8.48 6.46 3.07
N LEU A 48 8.49 7.63 2.41
CA LEU A 48 8.73 8.91 3.07
C LEU A 48 7.58 9.28 4.03
N PHE A 49 6.36 8.86 3.73
CA PHE A 49 5.22 9.00 4.62
C PHE A 49 5.51 8.29 5.95
N PHE A 50 5.83 6.99 5.91
CA PHE A 50 6.11 6.23 7.13
C PHE A 50 7.37 6.74 7.85
N ARG A 51 8.37 7.24 7.10
CA ARG A 51 9.54 7.88 7.70
C ARG A 51 9.14 9.09 8.53
N LYS A 52 8.35 10.01 7.97
CA LYS A 52 7.86 11.20 8.69
C LYS A 52 6.91 10.82 9.82
N PHE A 53 6.07 9.82 9.59
CA PHE A 53 5.15 9.32 10.59
C PHE A 53 5.90 8.76 11.80
N PHE A 54 6.89 7.89 11.61
CA PHE A 54 7.63 7.29 12.72
C PHE A 54 8.74 8.16 13.31
N CYS A 55 9.37 9.02 12.52
CA CYS A 55 10.56 9.80 12.91
C CYS A 55 10.34 11.32 12.96
N GLY A 56 9.14 11.81 12.63
CA GLY A 56 8.84 13.24 12.59
C GLY A 56 9.05 13.93 13.95
N PRO A 57 9.44 15.21 13.97
CA PRO A 57 9.55 15.97 15.20
C PRO A 57 8.17 16.16 15.83
N ASP A 58 8.10 16.06 17.16
CA ASP A 58 6.91 16.43 17.93
C ASP A 58 6.48 17.87 17.57
N PRO A 59 5.25 18.12 17.12
CA PRO A 59 4.67 19.46 17.19
C PRO A 59 4.18 19.71 18.62
N SER A 60 5.08 19.62 19.61
CA SER A 60 4.83 20.06 20.99
C SER A 60 5.53 21.39 21.28
N VAL A 61 5.57 22.26 20.28
CA VAL A 61 5.55 23.71 20.47
C VAL A 61 4.48 24.28 19.54
N ASP A 62 3.33 24.50 20.18
CA ASP A 62 2.33 25.53 19.91
C ASP A 62 1.58 25.48 18.57
N LEU A 63 0.37 24.90 18.58
CA LEU A 63 -0.91 25.57 18.28
C LEU A 63 -2.04 24.55 17.99
N ALA A 64 -2.96 24.44 18.94
CA ALA A 64 -4.39 24.12 18.80
C ALA A 64 -4.87 22.91 17.94
N GLY A 65 -5.31 21.85 18.63
CA GLY A 65 -6.57 21.15 18.32
C GLY A 65 -6.53 19.96 17.35
N GLY A 66 -6.20 18.77 17.86
CA GLY A 66 -6.56 17.50 17.20
C GLY A 66 -5.55 16.37 17.43
N SER A 67 -5.80 15.51 18.41
CA SER A 67 -5.22 14.16 18.61
C SER A 67 -3.78 13.95 18.12
N GLY A 68 -2.81 14.54 18.82
CA GLY A 68 -1.38 14.31 18.61
C GLY A 68 -0.94 12.92 19.11
N LEU A 69 -1.11 11.90 18.28
CA LEU A 69 -0.42 10.62 18.45
C LEU A 69 0.99 10.76 17.87
N SER A 70 1.93 11.29 18.66
CA SER A 70 3.34 11.30 18.28
C SER A 70 3.90 9.87 18.31
N PRO A 71 4.38 9.30 17.18
CA PRO A 71 4.71 7.88 17.13
C PRO A 71 6.01 7.50 17.85
N ARG A 72 6.76 8.47 18.37
CA ARG A 72 8.04 8.23 19.05
C ARG A 72 7.88 7.63 20.46
N GLY A 73 6.68 7.71 21.03
CA GLY A 73 6.36 7.15 22.36
C GLY A 73 5.29 6.05 22.36
N LEU A 74 4.86 5.56 21.20
CA LEU A 74 3.85 4.49 21.15
C LEU A 74 4.49 3.21 21.67
N ASN A 75 3.85 2.61 22.67
CA ASN A 75 4.19 1.27 23.12
C ASN A 75 4.20 0.32 21.91
N PRO A 76 5.07 -0.70 21.86
CA PRO A 76 5.05 -1.74 20.82
C PRO A 76 3.69 -2.44 20.66
N GLN A 77 2.82 -2.29 21.66
CA GLN A 77 1.47 -2.82 21.73
C GLN A 77 0.38 -1.90 21.15
N GLN A 78 0.73 -0.69 20.73
CA GLN A 78 -0.26 0.24 20.20
C GLN A 78 -0.65 -0.12 18.76
N VAL A 79 -1.94 -0.36 18.58
CA VAL A 79 -2.55 -0.65 17.28
C VAL A 79 -2.87 0.66 16.57
N ILE A 80 -2.34 0.85 15.36
CA ILE A 80 -2.53 2.05 14.55
C ILE A 80 -3.69 1.83 13.57
N PRO A 81 -4.81 2.57 13.68
CA PRO A 81 -5.93 2.40 12.77
C PRO A 81 -5.59 2.93 11.36
N VAL A 82 -5.98 2.18 10.34
CA VAL A 82 -5.92 2.59 8.93
C VAL A 82 -7.32 2.48 8.35
N ASN A 83 -7.93 3.63 8.07
CA ASN A 83 -9.33 3.70 7.62
C ASN A 83 -9.46 4.13 6.15
N SER A 84 -8.37 4.62 5.54
CA SER A 84 -8.40 5.21 4.20
C SER A 84 -8.20 4.20 3.07
N VAL A 85 -7.81 2.96 3.40
CA VAL A 85 -7.43 1.93 2.43
C VAL A 85 -7.96 0.59 2.91
N GLY A 86 -8.55 -0.20 2.00
CA GLY A 86 -9.03 -1.55 2.30
C GLY A 86 -7.91 -2.54 2.59
N TYR A 87 -8.23 -3.64 3.26
CA TYR A 87 -7.24 -4.61 3.73
C TYR A 87 -6.37 -5.19 2.60
N GLU A 88 -7.00 -5.59 1.50
CA GLU A 88 -6.29 -6.20 0.36
C GLU A 88 -5.28 -5.23 -0.28
N VAL A 89 -5.67 -3.96 -0.44
CA VAL A 89 -4.81 -2.92 -1.00
C VAL A 89 -3.66 -2.58 -0.06
N PHE A 90 -3.92 -2.55 1.25
CA PHE A 90 -2.88 -2.33 2.25
C PHE A 90 -1.86 -3.48 2.27
N LEU A 91 -2.31 -4.73 2.22
CA LEU A 91 -1.41 -5.89 2.11
C LEU A 91 -0.59 -5.86 0.82
N LEU A 92 -1.20 -5.55 -0.31
CA LEU A 92 -0.53 -5.44 -1.61
C LEU A 92 0.59 -4.38 -1.54
N MET A 93 0.30 -3.23 -0.95
CA MET A 93 1.30 -2.19 -0.71
C MET A 93 2.42 -2.67 0.20
N LEU A 94 2.11 -3.38 1.30
CA LEU A 94 3.14 -3.96 2.18
C LEU A 94 4.02 -4.97 1.43
N GLN A 95 3.43 -5.88 0.66
CA GLN A 95 4.20 -6.83 -0.15
C GLN A 95 5.18 -6.13 -1.09
N PHE A 96 4.74 -5.03 -1.71
CA PHE A 96 5.62 -4.20 -2.55
C PHE A 96 6.73 -3.52 -1.73
N LEU A 97 6.43 -2.97 -0.55
CA LEU A 97 7.44 -2.33 0.30
C LEU A 97 8.52 -3.33 0.75
N TYR A 98 8.14 -4.57 1.04
CA TYR A 98 9.04 -5.63 1.49
C TYR A 98 9.87 -6.27 0.37
N SER A 99 9.24 -6.56 -0.78
CA SER A 99 9.88 -7.36 -1.84
C SER A 99 10.31 -6.54 -3.06
N GLY A 100 9.81 -5.31 -3.20
CA GLY A 100 9.97 -4.51 -4.42
C GLY A 100 9.16 -5.01 -5.62
N GLN A 101 8.37 -6.08 -5.47
CA GLN A 101 7.54 -6.65 -6.51
C GLN A 101 6.10 -6.83 -6.02
N VAL A 102 5.15 -6.71 -6.93
CA VAL A 102 3.76 -7.05 -6.64
C VAL A 102 3.00 -7.39 -7.92
N SER A 103 2.14 -8.41 -7.84
CA SER A 103 1.30 -8.81 -8.97
C SER A 103 -0.05 -8.11 -8.88
N ILE A 104 -0.24 -7.07 -9.69
CA ILE A 104 -1.50 -6.30 -9.72
C ILE A 104 -2.49 -6.91 -10.72
N VAL A 105 -2.00 -7.73 -11.64
CA VAL A 105 -2.81 -8.43 -12.64
C VAL A 105 -3.32 -9.74 -12.05
N PRO A 106 -4.64 -9.94 -11.92
CA PRO A 106 -5.19 -11.19 -11.44
C PRO A 106 -4.79 -12.35 -12.37
N GLN A 107 -4.41 -13.48 -11.80
CA GLN A 107 -4.25 -14.72 -12.55
C GLN A 107 -5.60 -15.08 -13.18
N LYS A 108 -5.57 -15.57 -14.43
CA LYS A 108 -6.71 -15.76 -15.36
C LYS A 108 -7.92 -16.56 -14.83
N HIS A 109 -7.86 -17.11 -13.61
CA HIS A 109 -8.84 -18.03 -13.05
C HIS A 109 -9.31 -17.74 -11.62
N GLU A 110 -8.88 -16.66 -10.95
CA GLU A 110 -9.41 -16.34 -9.62
C GLU A 110 -10.66 -15.45 -9.68
N PRO A 111 -11.77 -15.84 -9.01
CA PRO A 111 -12.96 -15.02 -8.90
C PRO A 111 -12.66 -13.77 -8.08
N ARG A 112 -12.86 -12.58 -8.66
CA ARG A 112 -12.76 -11.33 -7.92
C ARG A 112 -13.95 -11.23 -6.95
N PRO A 113 -13.74 -10.81 -5.68
CA PRO A 113 -14.83 -10.68 -4.71
C PRO A 113 -15.96 -9.73 -5.17
N ASN A 114 -15.66 -8.79 -6.08
CA ASN A 114 -16.62 -7.82 -6.62
C ASN A 114 -16.97 -8.04 -8.11
N CYS A 115 -16.63 -9.19 -8.70
CA CYS A 115 -17.00 -9.51 -10.08
C CYS A 115 -17.89 -10.76 -10.13
N GLY A 116 -19.18 -10.56 -10.38
CA GLY A 116 -20.18 -11.64 -10.43
C GLY A 116 -20.21 -12.45 -11.73
N GLU A 117 -19.42 -12.09 -12.75
CA GLU A 117 -19.49 -12.71 -14.08
C GLU A 117 -18.39 -13.75 -14.32
N ARG A 118 -18.79 -15.02 -14.51
CA ARG A 118 -17.90 -16.17 -14.78
C ARG A 118 -17.12 -16.10 -16.10
N GLY A 119 -17.33 -15.08 -16.93
CA GLY A 119 -16.69 -14.90 -18.24
C GLY A 119 -16.03 -13.54 -18.44
N CYS A 120 -15.81 -12.76 -17.38
CA CYS A 120 -15.33 -11.40 -17.53
C CYS A 120 -13.84 -11.37 -17.95
N TRP A 121 -13.54 -10.51 -18.93
CA TRP A 121 -12.16 -10.19 -19.30
C TRP A 121 -11.63 -9.18 -18.28
N HIS A 122 -11.00 -9.67 -17.20
CA HIS A 122 -10.55 -8.86 -16.06
C HIS A 122 -9.58 -7.71 -16.39
N THR A 123 -9.13 -7.59 -17.64
CA THR A 123 -8.37 -6.42 -18.14
C THR A 123 -9.25 -5.20 -18.42
N HIS A 124 -10.57 -5.37 -18.56
CA HIS A 124 -11.55 -4.31 -18.84
C HIS A 124 -12.75 -4.30 -17.88
N CYS A 125 -12.69 -5.08 -16.80
CA CYS A 125 -13.75 -5.14 -15.80
C CYS A 125 -13.70 -3.92 -14.86
N THR A 126 -14.85 -3.36 -14.50
CA THR A 126 -14.95 -2.23 -13.54
C THR A 126 -14.26 -2.55 -12.22
N SER A 127 -14.41 -3.77 -11.71
CA SER A 127 -13.71 -4.22 -10.50
C SER A 127 -12.19 -4.21 -10.63
N ALA A 128 -11.65 -4.32 -11.85
CA ALA A 128 -10.22 -4.17 -12.11
C ALA A 128 -9.77 -2.72 -12.08
N VAL A 129 -10.61 -1.85 -12.63
CA VAL A 129 -10.39 -0.42 -12.62
C VAL A 129 -10.44 0.10 -11.18
N ASP A 130 -11.45 -0.29 -10.41
CA ASP A 130 -11.62 0.11 -9.01
C ASP A 130 -10.41 -0.28 -8.15
N LEU A 131 -9.96 -1.54 -8.26
CA LEU A 131 -8.78 -2.00 -7.52
C LEU A 131 -7.53 -1.18 -7.87
N ALA A 132 -7.29 -0.90 -9.15
CA ALA A 132 -6.12 -0.13 -9.55
C ALA A 132 -6.24 1.36 -9.15
N LEU A 133 -7.45 1.93 -9.09
CA LEU A 133 -7.67 3.25 -8.50
C LEU A 133 -7.35 3.26 -7.00
N ASP A 134 -7.78 2.24 -6.27
CA ASP A 134 -7.51 2.12 -4.83
C ASP A 134 -6.01 1.97 -4.57
N ILE A 135 -5.30 1.13 -5.35
CA ILE A 135 -3.84 0.97 -5.26
C ILE A 135 -3.14 2.29 -5.57
N LEU A 136 -3.56 3.01 -6.63
CA LEU A 136 -2.95 4.28 -7.00
C LEU A 136 -3.18 5.35 -5.93
N SER A 137 -4.39 5.41 -5.36
CA SER A 137 -4.75 6.31 -4.27
C SER A 137 -3.93 6.01 -3.01
N ALA A 138 -3.81 4.74 -2.63
CA ALA A 138 -2.99 4.29 -1.51
C ALA A 138 -1.51 4.61 -1.74
N ALA A 139 -0.96 4.27 -2.91
CA ALA A 139 0.45 4.51 -3.23
C ALA A 139 0.82 5.99 -3.11
N ARG A 140 -0.06 6.90 -3.56
CA ARG A 140 0.14 8.35 -3.39
C ARG A 140 0.03 8.79 -1.94
N SER A 141 -0.98 8.31 -1.22
CA SER A 141 -1.22 8.67 0.18
C SER A 141 -0.07 8.25 1.10
N PHE A 142 0.49 7.07 0.85
CA PHE A 142 1.62 6.51 1.60
C PHE A 142 2.99 6.84 0.99
N GLY A 143 3.08 7.70 -0.04
CA GLY A 143 4.35 8.12 -0.65
C GLY A 143 5.20 6.94 -1.14
N VAL A 144 4.59 6.06 -1.95
CA VAL A 144 5.20 4.89 -2.59
C VAL A 144 5.13 5.08 -4.11
N GLU A 145 5.90 6.03 -4.64
CA GLU A 145 5.80 6.49 -6.03
C GLU A 145 6.05 5.36 -7.05
N GLN A 146 6.93 4.41 -6.75
CA GLN A 146 7.22 3.29 -7.65
C GLN A 146 6.00 2.37 -7.81
N LEU A 147 5.18 2.19 -6.76
CA LEU A 147 3.93 1.43 -6.85
C LEU A 147 2.90 2.17 -7.71
N ALA A 148 2.84 3.50 -7.58
CA ALA A 148 1.97 4.32 -8.41
C ALA A 148 2.33 4.19 -9.91
N LEU A 149 3.62 4.26 -10.24
CA LEU A 149 4.11 4.09 -11.61
C LEU A 149 3.83 2.68 -12.14
N LEU A 150 4.10 1.64 -11.35
CA LEU A 150 3.82 0.24 -11.72
C LEU A 150 2.33 0.05 -12.05
N THR A 151 1.45 0.62 -11.24
CA THR A 151 -0.01 0.54 -11.44
C THR A 151 -0.43 1.24 -12.73
N GLN A 152 0.13 2.42 -13.02
CA GLN A 152 -0.17 3.16 -14.25
C GLN A 152 0.28 2.42 -15.52
N VAL A 153 1.45 1.77 -15.50
CA VAL A 153 1.97 1.01 -16.65
C VAL A 153 1.22 -0.30 -16.84
N SER A 154 0.81 -0.96 -15.75
CA SER A 154 0.14 -2.26 -15.81
C SER A 154 -1.30 -2.18 -16.32
N PHE A 155 -1.93 -1.00 -16.27
CA PHE A 155 -3.27 -0.78 -16.80
C PHE A 155 -3.31 0.43 -17.77
N PRO A 156 -2.88 0.28 -19.03
CA PRO A 156 -2.79 1.38 -19.99
C PRO A 156 -4.13 2.06 -20.30
N CYS A 157 -5.25 1.33 -20.14
CA CYS A 157 -6.61 1.90 -20.27
C CYS A 157 -6.87 3.05 -19.28
N PHE A 158 -6.03 3.24 -18.26
CA PHE A 158 -6.10 4.34 -17.31
C PHE A 158 -5.54 5.66 -17.83
N GLN A 159 -4.61 5.67 -18.79
CA GLN A 159 -4.02 6.92 -19.28
C GLN A 159 -5.07 7.82 -19.93
N THR A 160 -6.12 7.25 -20.53
CA THR A 160 -7.23 8.02 -21.11
C THR A 160 -8.23 8.53 -20.07
N GLN A 161 -8.44 7.82 -18.96
CA GLN A 161 -9.42 8.19 -17.92
C GLN A 161 -8.84 9.04 -16.77
N THR A 162 -7.58 8.85 -16.37
CA THR A 162 -6.95 9.69 -15.34
C THR A 162 -6.66 11.11 -15.84
N LEU A 163 -6.37 11.29 -17.13
CA LEU A 163 -6.35 12.62 -17.75
C LEU A 163 -7.74 13.27 -17.70
N SER A 164 -8.81 12.51 -17.94
CA SER A 164 -10.20 12.99 -17.81
C SER A 164 -10.56 13.39 -16.38
N LEU A 165 -10.17 12.61 -15.36
CA LEU A 165 -10.45 12.91 -13.96
C LEU A 165 -9.55 14.03 -13.38
N SER A 166 -8.29 14.14 -13.81
CA SER A 166 -7.43 15.27 -13.44
C SER A 166 -7.88 16.56 -14.11
N LEU A 167 -8.33 16.51 -15.38
CA LEU A 167 -8.99 17.65 -16.06
C LEU A 167 -10.31 18.02 -15.39
N SER A 168 -11.12 17.05 -14.96
CA SER A 168 -12.39 17.32 -14.28
C SER A 168 -12.22 18.02 -12.93
N ARG A 169 -11.12 17.75 -12.22
CA ARG A 169 -10.76 18.47 -10.98
C ARG A 169 -10.11 19.84 -11.26
N LEU A 170 -9.36 19.98 -12.36
CA LEU A 170 -8.76 21.26 -12.76
C LEU A 170 -9.75 22.23 -13.43
N VAL A 171 -10.89 21.73 -13.94
CA VAL A 171 -11.99 22.53 -14.52
C VAL A 171 -13.04 22.92 -13.47
N CYS A 172 -12.96 22.34 -12.26
CA CYS A 172 -13.82 22.69 -11.12
C CYS A 172 -13.11 23.56 -10.06
N GLU A 173 -11.95 24.14 -10.37
CA GLU A 173 -11.34 25.26 -9.61
C GLU A 173 -11.33 26.55 -10.46
#